data_AF-A0A2V3DQW3-F1
#
_entry.id   AF-A0A2V3DQW3-F1
#
_cell.length_a   1.000
_cell.length_b   1.000
_cell.length_c   1.000
_cell.angle_alpha   90.00
_cell.angle_beta   90.00
_cell.angle_gamma   90.00
#
_symmetry.space_group_name_H-M   'P 1'
#
loop_
_entity.id
_entity.type
_entity.pdbx_description
1 polymer ?
#
loop_
_entity_poly.entity_id
_entity_poly.type
_entity_poly.pdbx_seq_one_letter_code
_entity_poly.pdbx_strand_id
1 'polypeptide(L)'
;MQTKRLISLLIAAVAVVGMTMGGSVAAVAQTPDNGAIATKHASGGNAVRLGNAKTPLRCSLPQGGCYRDYRNGSIYWSPASGAHIVLGAISARWATFNWERGLLGYPISDENCTLISRGCVQQYQGGNIYWQSSVGAHTVRGGIGSKWGQMGFERSPLGYPVGEENCAGRPVSCLQLFLGGTITWKAGSAVSVNPNAGSIGIVVNKRRPNAPINRIPPDLVWSGSQLMRREAATQMSQLISGASAIGVPVTLVSGFRSYDTQAGLYNNYVWQYGQAVADTISARPGYSEHQTGLVMDIGTPNGTCALQACFVITPAGQFAAANAWRYGFIVRYPQGYDSITGYSYEPWHLRYIGVRAATDMRNRGFKTLEQYFGLSSAPKY
;
A
#
# COMPACT_ATOMS: atom_id res chain seq x y z
N MET A 1 38.89 -9.41 41.12
CA MET A 1 39.17 -10.81 41.50
C MET A 1 38.69 -11.71 40.38
N GLN A 2 39.64 -12.27 39.65
CA GLN A 2 39.41 -13.31 38.63
C GLN A 2 39.13 -14.64 39.31
N THR A 3 38.16 -15.41 38.81
CA THR A 3 38.08 -16.85 39.07
C THR A 3 37.78 -17.57 37.77
N LYS A 4 38.86 -18.05 37.14
CA LYS A 4 38.90 -19.16 36.20
C LYS A 4 38.42 -20.45 36.89
N ARG A 5 37.84 -21.38 36.11
CA ARG A 5 37.85 -22.87 36.23
C ARG A 5 36.65 -23.39 35.41
N LEU A 6 36.66 -24.49 34.67
CA LEU A 6 37.62 -25.55 34.40
C LEU A 6 37.14 -26.26 33.11
N ILE A 7 38.08 -26.61 32.24
CA ILE A 7 37.89 -27.48 31.07
C ILE A 7 37.88 -28.92 31.57
N SER A 8 36.86 -29.70 31.21
CA SER A 8 36.83 -31.15 31.43
C SER A 8 36.63 -31.88 30.10
N LEU A 9 37.73 -32.49 29.63
CA LEU A 9 37.78 -33.52 28.60
C LEU A 9 37.08 -34.80 29.10
N LEU A 10 36.24 -35.42 28.28
CA LEU A 10 35.79 -36.80 28.47
C LEU A 10 35.79 -37.56 27.13
N ILE A 11 36.88 -38.30 26.99
CA ILE A 11 37.12 -39.62 26.38
C ILE A 11 36.00 -40.23 25.52
N ALA A 12 36.39 -40.57 24.29
CA ALA A 12 35.66 -41.35 23.31
C ALA A 12 35.45 -42.82 23.72
N ALA A 13 34.24 -43.34 23.50
CA ALA A 13 33.95 -44.76 23.44
C ALA A 13 33.51 -45.12 22.01
N VAL A 14 34.33 -45.92 21.34
CA VAL A 14 34.04 -46.51 20.03
C VAL A 14 33.17 -47.74 20.24
N ALA A 15 31.95 -47.73 19.70
CA ALA A 15 31.11 -48.91 19.55
C ALA A 15 31.03 -49.28 18.07
N VAL A 16 31.67 -50.38 17.71
CA VAL A 16 31.53 -51.05 16.41
C VAL A 16 30.19 -51.78 16.42
N VAL A 17 29.28 -51.39 15.52
CA VAL A 17 28.06 -52.16 15.22
C VAL A 17 28.11 -52.55 13.75
N GLY A 18 28.02 -53.86 13.51
CA GLY A 18 28.24 -54.50 12.23
C GLY A 18 27.29 -54.08 11.12
N MET A 19 27.84 -54.03 9.91
CA MET A 19 27.11 -53.94 8.66
C MET A 19 26.28 -55.21 8.44
N THR A 20 24.96 -55.06 8.37
CA THR A 20 24.10 -55.99 7.63
C THR A 20 23.68 -55.33 6.33
N MET A 21 23.99 -55.99 5.21
CA MET A 21 23.56 -55.56 3.88
C MET A 21 22.06 -55.84 3.70
N GLY A 22 21.24 -54.85 4.01
CA GLY A 22 19.83 -54.80 3.63
C GLY A 22 19.70 -54.32 2.19
N GLY A 23 19.09 -55.15 1.34
CA GLY A 23 18.93 -54.92 -0.09
C GLY A 23 18.33 -53.54 -0.43
N SER A 24 18.81 -52.99 -1.53
CA SER A 24 18.33 -51.79 -2.17
C SER A 24 16.83 -51.93 -2.46
N VAL A 25 16.00 -51.31 -1.62
CA VAL A 25 14.64 -51.00 -2.03
C VAL A 25 14.80 -49.98 -3.15
N ALA A 26 14.48 -50.37 -4.38
CA ALA A 26 14.34 -49.42 -5.47
C ALA A 26 13.41 -48.32 -4.97
N ALA A 27 13.92 -47.09 -4.89
CA ALA A 27 13.10 -45.92 -4.65
C ALA A 27 12.00 -45.97 -5.72
N VAL A 28 10.75 -46.17 -5.30
CA VAL A 28 9.60 -45.92 -6.16
C VAL A 28 9.78 -44.48 -6.63
N ALA A 29 10.07 -44.29 -7.91
CA ALA A 29 10.12 -42.97 -8.50
C ALA A 29 8.76 -42.35 -8.24
N GLN A 30 8.68 -41.42 -7.27
CA GLN A 30 7.52 -40.58 -7.11
C GLN A 30 7.25 -40.00 -8.50
N THR A 31 6.07 -40.30 -9.04
CA THR A 31 5.63 -39.63 -10.27
C THR A 31 5.81 -38.14 -10.04
N PRO A 32 6.36 -37.38 -11.00
CA PRO A 32 6.97 -36.11 -10.62
C PRO A 32 5.95 -35.10 -10.10
N ASP A 33 4.64 -35.25 -10.34
CA ASP A 33 3.56 -34.47 -9.71
C ASP A 33 2.74 -35.23 -8.65
N ASN A 34 3.05 -36.49 -8.37
CA ASN A 34 2.32 -37.45 -7.53
C ASN A 34 0.80 -37.48 -7.78
N GLY A 35 0.36 -37.25 -9.03
CA GLY A 35 -1.07 -37.16 -9.37
C GLY A 35 -1.78 -35.89 -8.91
N ALA A 36 -1.06 -34.94 -8.28
CA ALA A 36 -1.63 -33.71 -7.75
C ALA A 36 -2.34 -32.86 -8.82
N ILE A 37 -1.86 -32.86 -10.06
CA ILE A 37 -2.53 -32.15 -11.16
C ILE A 37 -3.89 -32.78 -11.48
N ALA A 38 -3.97 -34.11 -11.49
CA ALA A 38 -5.22 -34.82 -11.72
C ALA A 38 -6.20 -34.61 -10.55
N THR A 39 -5.72 -34.72 -9.31
CA THR A 39 -6.52 -34.45 -8.10
C THR A 39 -7.06 -33.02 -8.10
N LYS A 40 -6.23 -32.03 -8.44
CA LYS A 40 -6.64 -30.63 -8.52
C LYS A 40 -7.72 -30.41 -9.58
N HIS A 41 -7.57 -31.01 -10.76
CA HIS A 41 -8.56 -30.94 -11.85
C HIS A 41 -9.90 -31.55 -11.45
N ALA A 42 -9.89 -32.70 -10.76
CA ALA A 42 -11.11 -33.36 -10.30
C ALA A 42 -11.83 -32.63 -9.15
N SER A 43 -11.13 -31.76 -8.42
CA SER A 43 -11.67 -31.06 -7.25
C SER A 43 -12.57 -29.88 -7.61
N GLY A 44 -13.58 -29.60 -6.77
CA GLY A 44 -14.22 -28.28 -6.66
C GLY A 44 -14.76 -27.67 -7.97
N GLY A 45 -15.28 -28.49 -8.89
CA GLY A 45 -15.79 -28.02 -10.18
C GLY A 45 -14.71 -27.58 -11.18
N ASN A 46 -13.42 -27.78 -10.87
CA ASN A 46 -12.31 -27.38 -11.73
C ASN A 46 -12.34 -28.10 -13.08
N ALA A 47 -12.86 -29.33 -13.14
CA ALA A 47 -13.05 -30.05 -14.39
C ALA A 47 -13.98 -29.31 -15.36
N VAL A 48 -15.05 -28.69 -14.86
CA VAL A 48 -15.95 -27.86 -15.65
C VAL A 48 -15.27 -26.56 -16.05
N ARG A 49 -14.58 -25.90 -15.11
CA ARG A 49 -13.90 -24.62 -15.33
C ARG A 49 -12.79 -24.72 -16.37
N LEU A 50 -11.92 -25.72 -16.25
CA LEU A 50 -10.75 -25.94 -17.12
C LEU A 50 -11.09 -26.69 -18.42
N GLY A 51 -12.13 -27.53 -18.38
CA GLY A 51 -12.47 -28.45 -19.46
C GLY A 51 -11.49 -29.62 -19.57
N ASN A 52 -11.54 -30.30 -20.71
CA ASN A 52 -10.71 -31.48 -21.00
C ASN A 52 -9.23 -31.12 -21.13
N ALA A 53 -8.37 -32.09 -20.83
CA ALA A 53 -6.94 -31.97 -21.05
C ALA A 53 -6.63 -31.75 -22.54
N LYS A 54 -5.80 -30.76 -22.84
CA LYS A 54 -5.34 -30.42 -24.20
C LYS A 54 -4.00 -31.06 -24.52
N THR A 55 -3.16 -31.25 -23.50
CA THR A 55 -1.83 -31.87 -23.65
C THR A 55 -1.67 -33.06 -22.70
N PRO A 56 -0.73 -33.98 -22.98
CA PRO A 56 -0.22 -34.89 -21.96
C PRO A 56 0.38 -34.12 -20.78
N LEU A 57 0.48 -34.79 -19.63
CA LEU A 57 1.25 -34.31 -18.49
C LEU A 57 2.73 -34.17 -18.90
N ARG A 58 3.35 -33.04 -18.57
CA ARG A 58 4.77 -32.77 -18.85
C ARG A 58 5.49 -32.43 -17.56
N CYS A 59 6.54 -33.17 -17.24
CA CYS A 59 7.31 -33.06 -15.99
C CYS A 59 8.80 -32.73 -16.22
N SER A 60 9.07 -31.95 -17.26
CA SER A 60 10.42 -31.47 -17.61
C SER A 60 10.61 -29.98 -17.28
N LEU A 61 9.80 -29.44 -16.37
CA LEU A 61 9.94 -28.05 -15.95
C LEU A 61 11.06 -27.91 -14.90
N PRO A 62 11.64 -26.71 -14.75
CA PRO A 62 12.71 -26.46 -13.78
C PRO A 62 12.33 -26.90 -12.37
N GLN A 63 13.32 -27.31 -11.57
CA GLN A 63 13.12 -27.73 -10.17
C GLN A 63 12.13 -28.91 -10.03
N GLY A 64 12.04 -29.76 -11.06
CA GLY A 64 11.21 -30.97 -11.05
C GLY A 64 9.71 -30.72 -11.19
N GLY A 65 9.30 -29.53 -11.67
CA GLY A 65 7.89 -29.21 -11.81
C GLY A 65 7.22 -29.91 -12.98
N CYS A 66 5.89 -29.93 -12.91
CA CYS A 66 5.03 -30.48 -13.95
C CYS A 66 3.94 -29.48 -14.34
N TYR A 67 3.40 -29.65 -15.53
CA TYR A 67 2.18 -28.96 -15.92
C TYR A 67 1.35 -29.80 -16.88
N ARG A 68 0.08 -29.40 -16.98
CA ARG A 68 -0.83 -29.86 -18.02
C ARG A 68 -1.70 -28.71 -18.49
N ASP A 69 -1.79 -28.55 -19.81
CA ASP A 69 -2.74 -27.61 -20.41
C ASP A 69 -4.11 -28.29 -20.55
N TYR A 70 -5.15 -27.52 -20.26
CA TYR A 70 -6.55 -27.85 -20.46
C TYR A 70 -7.15 -26.83 -21.45
N ARG A 71 -8.39 -27.06 -21.87
CA ARG A 71 -9.07 -26.20 -22.85
C ARG A 71 -9.07 -24.72 -22.45
N ASN A 72 -9.31 -24.41 -21.18
CA ASN A 72 -9.53 -23.04 -20.70
C ASN A 72 -8.42 -22.51 -19.77
N GLY A 73 -7.30 -23.23 -19.63
CA GLY A 73 -6.16 -22.83 -18.81
C GLY A 73 -5.28 -24.01 -18.46
N SER A 74 -4.39 -23.84 -17.48
CA SER A 74 -3.38 -24.85 -17.17
C SER A 74 -3.33 -25.10 -15.67
N ILE A 75 -2.86 -26.29 -15.29
CA ILE A 75 -2.45 -26.56 -13.92
C ILE A 75 -0.95 -26.78 -13.91
N TYR A 76 -0.26 -26.02 -13.07
CA TYR A 76 1.17 -26.17 -12.80
C TYR A 76 1.35 -26.75 -11.40
N TRP A 77 2.33 -27.63 -11.27
CA TRP A 77 2.74 -28.21 -10.00
C TRP A 77 4.24 -28.05 -9.82
N SER A 78 4.67 -27.75 -8.60
CA SER A 78 6.07 -27.84 -8.19
C SER A 78 6.18 -28.54 -6.84
N PRO A 79 7.34 -29.14 -6.51
CA PRO A 79 7.55 -29.72 -5.18
C PRO A 79 7.36 -28.69 -4.05
N ALA A 80 7.65 -27.41 -4.32
CA ALA A 80 7.62 -26.34 -3.34
C ALA A 80 6.22 -25.77 -3.09
N SER A 81 5.34 -25.75 -4.10
CA SER A 81 4.03 -25.09 -4.02
C SER A 81 2.82 -26.00 -4.20
N GLY A 82 3.00 -27.19 -4.78
CA GLY A 82 1.87 -28.04 -5.14
C GLY A 82 1.13 -27.56 -6.38
N ALA A 83 -0.08 -28.09 -6.63
CA ALA A 83 -0.82 -27.89 -7.86
C ALA A 83 -1.72 -26.63 -7.82
N HIS A 84 -1.51 -25.73 -8.78
CA HIS A 84 -2.22 -24.47 -8.91
C HIS A 84 -2.76 -24.23 -10.32
N ILE A 85 -3.96 -23.66 -10.36
CA ILE A 85 -4.67 -23.31 -11.60
C ILE A 85 -4.25 -21.91 -12.05
N VAL A 86 -3.96 -21.76 -13.34
CA VAL A 86 -3.56 -20.49 -13.99
C VAL A 86 -4.45 -20.26 -15.22
N LEU A 87 -5.13 -19.12 -15.30
CA LEU A 87 -6.14 -18.88 -16.34
C LEU A 87 -5.99 -17.52 -17.03
N GLY A 88 -6.65 -17.39 -18.17
CA GLY A 88 -7.01 -16.11 -18.79
C GLY A 88 -5.90 -15.07 -18.85
N ALA A 89 -6.24 -13.84 -18.47
CA ALA A 89 -5.34 -12.68 -18.58
C ALA A 89 -4.12 -12.76 -17.66
N ILE A 90 -4.26 -13.38 -16.49
CA ILE A 90 -3.14 -13.57 -15.55
C ILE A 90 -2.13 -14.57 -16.13
N SER A 91 -2.59 -15.71 -16.64
CA SER A 91 -1.74 -16.69 -17.34
C SER A 91 -1.08 -16.09 -18.58
N ALA A 92 -1.84 -15.33 -19.38
CA ALA A 92 -1.30 -14.61 -20.54
C ALA A 92 -0.21 -13.60 -20.15
N ARG A 93 -0.37 -12.89 -19.03
CA ARG A 93 0.67 -11.99 -18.50
C ARG A 93 1.88 -12.78 -18.02
N TRP A 94 1.68 -13.84 -17.25
CA TRP A 94 2.77 -14.69 -16.75
C TRP A 94 3.61 -15.28 -17.89
N ALA A 95 2.98 -15.65 -19.01
CA ALA A 95 3.66 -16.09 -20.23
C ALA A 95 4.67 -15.07 -20.77
N THR A 96 4.35 -13.76 -20.72
CA THR A 96 5.29 -12.70 -21.16
C THR A 96 6.53 -12.59 -20.28
N PHE A 97 6.50 -13.18 -19.08
CA PHE A 97 7.62 -13.29 -18.16
C PHE A 97 8.26 -14.68 -18.19
N ASN A 98 8.13 -15.43 -19.29
CA ASN A 98 8.72 -16.76 -19.48
C ASN A 98 8.27 -17.79 -18.43
N TRP A 99 6.99 -17.70 -18.01
CA TRP A 99 6.34 -18.63 -17.09
C TRP A 99 7.19 -18.96 -15.84
N GLU A 100 7.31 -20.24 -15.48
CA GLU A 100 8.06 -20.73 -14.33
C GLU A 100 9.58 -20.57 -14.47
N ARG A 101 10.07 -20.32 -15.69
CA ARG A 101 11.49 -20.10 -15.99
C ARG A 101 11.92 -18.65 -15.79
N GLY A 102 11.00 -17.71 -15.73
CA GLY A 102 11.33 -16.31 -15.52
C GLY A 102 11.20 -15.85 -14.07
N LEU A 103 11.20 -14.52 -13.91
CA LEU A 103 11.38 -13.86 -12.61
C LEU A 103 10.27 -14.16 -11.59
N LEU A 104 9.08 -14.56 -12.04
CA LEU A 104 7.97 -14.87 -11.14
C LEU A 104 8.02 -16.31 -10.62
N GLY A 105 8.64 -17.25 -11.34
CA GLY A 105 8.64 -18.66 -10.96
C GLY A 105 7.24 -19.29 -10.99
N TYR A 106 7.06 -20.37 -10.24
CA TYR A 106 5.78 -21.11 -10.17
C TYR A 106 4.68 -20.32 -9.44
N PRO A 107 3.40 -20.57 -9.77
CA PRO A 107 2.29 -20.14 -8.94
C PRO A 107 2.38 -20.81 -7.55
N ILE A 108 2.02 -20.04 -6.52
CA ILE A 108 1.91 -20.51 -5.12
C ILE A 108 0.49 -20.40 -4.57
N SER A 109 -0.43 -19.87 -5.39
CA SER A 109 -1.86 -19.80 -5.10
C SER A 109 -2.64 -20.05 -6.39
N ASP A 110 -3.92 -20.41 -6.26
CA ASP A 110 -4.86 -20.20 -7.35
C ASP A 110 -5.20 -18.70 -7.47
N GLU A 111 -5.85 -18.31 -8.56
CA GLU A 111 -6.41 -16.97 -8.73
C GLU A 111 -7.49 -16.66 -7.66
N ASN A 112 -7.35 -15.53 -6.98
CA ASN A 112 -8.35 -14.97 -6.08
C ASN A 112 -8.99 -13.72 -6.71
N CYS A 113 -10.26 -13.83 -7.10
CA CYS A 113 -11.05 -12.75 -7.72
C CYS A 113 -12.01 -12.03 -6.77
N THR A 114 -11.69 -12.00 -5.46
CA THR A 114 -12.50 -11.32 -4.44
C THR A 114 -12.01 -9.91 -4.10
N LEU A 115 -11.05 -9.38 -4.87
CA LEU A 115 -10.51 -8.04 -4.62
C LEU A 115 -11.53 -6.96 -4.97
N ILE A 116 -11.29 -5.75 -4.45
CA ILE A 116 -12.17 -4.59 -4.72
C ILE A 116 -12.29 -4.33 -6.23
N SER A 117 -13.39 -3.73 -6.67
CA SER A 117 -13.62 -3.44 -8.08
C SER A 117 -13.53 -4.69 -8.99
N ARG A 118 -13.89 -5.85 -8.42
CA ARG A 118 -13.88 -7.17 -9.09
C ARG A 118 -12.51 -7.56 -9.65
N GLY A 119 -11.44 -7.14 -8.99
CA GLY A 119 -10.10 -7.50 -9.41
C GLY A 119 -9.72 -8.93 -8.98
N CYS A 120 -8.72 -9.45 -9.66
CA CYS A 120 -8.12 -10.75 -9.36
C CYS A 120 -6.65 -10.59 -9.02
N VAL A 121 -6.13 -11.51 -8.21
CA VAL A 121 -4.68 -11.67 -8.00
C VAL A 121 -4.33 -13.14 -8.02
N GLN A 122 -3.15 -13.45 -8.55
CA GLN A 122 -2.49 -14.72 -8.31
C GLN A 122 -1.08 -14.49 -7.80
N GLN A 123 -0.69 -15.28 -6.82
CA GLN A 123 0.62 -15.19 -6.20
C GLN A 123 1.57 -16.19 -6.86
N TYR A 124 2.80 -15.76 -7.06
CA TYR A 124 3.90 -16.52 -7.62
C TYR A 124 5.10 -16.42 -6.68
N GLN A 125 6.08 -17.32 -6.83
CA GLN A 125 7.26 -17.35 -5.97
C GLN A 125 8.01 -16.01 -5.93
N GLY A 126 8.10 -15.32 -7.06
CA GLY A 126 8.85 -14.07 -7.22
C GLY A 126 8.01 -12.78 -7.19
N GLY A 127 6.70 -12.87 -6.97
CA GLY A 127 5.81 -11.71 -6.99
C GLY A 127 4.35 -12.07 -7.19
N ASN A 128 3.55 -11.10 -7.61
CA ASN A 128 2.13 -11.29 -7.81
C ASN A 128 1.74 -10.78 -9.19
N ILE A 129 0.67 -11.32 -9.77
CA ILE A 129 0.01 -10.74 -10.94
C ILE A 129 -1.38 -10.31 -10.52
N TYR A 130 -1.66 -9.01 -10.65
CA TYR A 130 -2.97 -8.43 -10.40
C TYR A 130 -3.66 -8.18 -11.73
N TRP A 131 -4.95 -8.45 -11.80
CA TRP A 131 -5.80 -8.11 -12.93
C TRP A 131 -6.99 -7.28 -12.49
N GLN A 132 -7.32 -6.24 -13.25
CA GLN A 132 -8.58 -5.53 -13.11
C GLN A 132 -9.05 -5.06 -14.49
N SER A 133 -10.36 -5.09 -14.74
CA SER A 133 -10.94 -4.91 -16.08
C SER A 133 -10.55 -3.63 -16.82
N SER A 134 -10.28 -2.53 -16.11
CA SER A 134 -9.93 -1.24 -16.69
C SER A 134 -8.43 -1.08 -17.01
N VAL A 135 -7.57 -1.94 -16.46
CA VAL A 135 -6.11 -1.81 -16.56
C VAL A 135 -5.43 -3.07 -17.10
N GLY A 136 -6.09 -4.21 -17.07
CA GLY A 136 -5.53 -5.49 -17.48
C GLY A 136 -4.69 -6.15 -16.38
N ALA A 137 -3.88 -7.14 -16.77
CA ALA A 137 -3.02 -7.90 -15.85
C ALA A 137 -1.61 -7.30 -15.81
N HIS A 138 -1.06 -7.11 -14.60
CA HIS A 138 0.28 -6.57 -14.37
C HIS A 138 0.99 -7.23 -13.20
N THR A 139 2.31 -7.36 -13.31
CA THR A 139 3.14 -7.94 -12.26
C THR A 139 3.46 -6.91 -11.18
N VAL A 140 3.55 -7.32 -9.93
CA VAL A 140 4.01 -6.49 -8.81
C VAL A 140 4.95 -7.31 -7.94
N ARG A 141 6.19 -6.84 -7.78
CA ARG A 141 7.28 -7.60 -7.16
C ARG A 141 8.26 -6.71 -6.39
N GLY A 142 9.19 -7.34 -5.67
CA GLY A 142 10.32 -6.68 -5.02
C GLY A 142 9.94 -5.54 -4.08
N GLY A 143 10.84 -4.55 -3.96
CA GLY A 143 10.66 -3.41 -3.05
C GLY A 143 9.42 -2.56 -3.36
N ILE A 144 9.02 -2.46 -4.63
CA ILE A 144 7.78 -1.79 -5.03
C ILE A 144 6.58 -2.54 -4.46
N GLY A 145 6.49 -3.85 -4.70
CA GLY A 145 5.41 -4.68 -4.20
C GLY A 145 5.34 -4.71 -2.68
N SER A 146 6.49 -4.77 -2.00
CA SER A 146 6.54 -4.67 -0.54
C SER A 146 5.99 -3.34 -0.02
N LYS A 147 6.38 -2.21 -0.61
CA LYS A 147 5.86 -0.89 -0.20
C LYS A 147 4.36 -0.75 -0.49
N TRP A 148 3.91 -1.16 -1.67
CA TRP A 148 2.49 -1.13 -2.02
C TRP A 148 1.65 -2.02 -1.09
N GLY A 149 2.15 -3.21 -0.76
CA GLY A 149 1.52 -4.13 0.18
C GLY A 149 1.39 -3.56 1.60
N GLN A 150 2.43 -2.88 2.10
CA GLN A 150 2.39 -2.17 3.39
C GLN A 150 1.27 -1.11 3.42
N MET A 151 1.04 -0.40 2.32
CA MET A 151 -0.03 0.60 2.22
C MET A 151 -1.43 0.01 2.05
N GLY A 152 -1.56 -1.31 1.94
CA GLY A 152 -2.84 -1.99 1.77
C GLY A 152 -3.17 -2.41 0.34
N PHE A 153 -2.17 -2.63 -0.52
CA PHE A 153 -2.33 -3.17 -1.88
C PHE A 153 -3.31 -2.35 -2.74
N GLU A 154 -4.28 -2.98 -3.40
CA GLU A 154 -5.27 -2.33 -4.25
C GLU A 154 -6.19 -1.37 -3.48
N ARG A 155 -6.25 -1.50 -2.16
CA ARG A 155 -6.97 -0.59 -1.25
C ARG A 155 -6.10 0.56 -0.73
N SER A 156 -4.84 0.62 -1.15
CA SER A 156 -3.97 1.76 -0.87
C SER A 156 -4.38 2.97 -1.70
N PRO A 157 -3.85 4.17 -1.41
CA PRO A 157 -4.08 5.35 -2.24
C PRO A 157 -3.71 5.19 -3.72
N LEU A 158 -2.87 4.21 -4.07
CA LEU A 158 -2.42 4.00 -5.44
C LEU A 158 -3.36 3.11 -6.27
N GLY A 159 -4.21 2.29 -5.64
CA GLY A 159 -5.04 1.34 -6.39
C GLY A 159 -4.24 0.26 -7.13
N TYR A 160 -4.80 -0.24 -8.23
CA TYR A 160 -4.19 -1.29 -9.05
C TYR A 160 -2.99 -0.80 -9.88
N PRO A 161 -2.00 -1.68 -10.17
CA PRO A 161 -0.94 -1.40 -11.15
C PRO A 161 -1.53 -1.20 -12.55
N VAL A 162 -0.90 -0.34 -13.35
CA VAL A 162 -1.30 -0.05 -14.76
C VAL A 162 -0.17 -0.29 -15.76
N GLY A 163 0.96 -0.79 -15.27
CA GLY A 163 2.15 -1.08 -16.06
C GLY A 163 3.13 -1.93 -15.27
N GLU A 164 4.12 -2.47 -15.96
CA GLU A 164 5.18 -3.25 -15.35
C GLU A 164 6.21 -2.36 -14.64
N GLU A 165 6.98 -2.97 -13.73
CA GLU A 165 8.18 -2.33 -13.19
C GLU A 165 9.24 -2.17 -14.29
N ASN A 166 9.59 -0.93 -14.60
CA ASN A 166 10.62 -0.59 -15.57
C ASN A 166 11.86 -0.07 -14.84
N CYS A 167 13.00 -0.74 -15.05
CA CYS A 167 14.27 -0.44 -14.42
C CYS A 167 15.31 0.02 -15.45
N ALA A 168 15.97 1.15 -15.19
CA ALA A 168 16.97 1.72 -16.10
C ALA A 168 18.05 2.50 -15.34
N GLY A 169 19.14 2.82 -16.05
CA GLY A 169 20.20 3.71 -15.58
C GLY A 169 21.29 3.06 -14.71
N ARG A 170 22.31 3.87 -14.38
CA ARG A 170 23.41 3.55 -13.46
C ARG A 170 23.69 4.79 -12.58
N PRO A 171 23.37 4.79 -11.28
CA PRO A 171 22.77 3.69 -10.52
C PRO A 171 21.37 3.31 -11.01
N VAL A 172 20.98 2.05 -10.81
CA VAL A 172 19.67 1.54 -11.23
C VAL A 172 18.55 2.32 -10.54
N SER A 173 17.56 2.73 -11.33
CA SER A 173 16.31 3.32 -10.88
C SER A 173 15.16 2.53 -11.48
N CYS A 174 14.20 2.14 -10.66
CA CYS A 174 12.99 1.45 -11.10
C CYS A 174 11.75 2.27 -10.78
N LEU A 175 10.74 2.12 -11.63
CA LEU A 175 9.45 2.79 -11.51
C LEU A 175 8.34 1.83 -11.92
N GLN A 176 7.24 1.86 -11.18
CA GLN A 176 5.98 1.23 -11.59
C GLN A 176 4.82 2.21 -11.46
N LEU A 177 3.93 2.17 -12.46
CA LEU A 177 2.72 2.98 -12.52
C LEU A 177 1.54 2.24 -11.88
N PHE A 178 0.72 3.01 -11.18
CA PHE A 178 -0.54 2.61 -10.56
C PHE A 178 -1.63 3.64 -10.90
N LEU A 179 -2.91 3.27 -10.76
CA LEU A 179 -4.04 4.16 -11.03
C LEU A 179 -3.93 5.51 -10.28
N GLY A 180 -3.45 5.46 -9.04
CA GLY A 180 -3.29 6.60 -8.14
C GLY A 180 -1.88 7.19 -8.10
N GLY A 181 -0.96 6.81 -8.99
CA GLY A 181 0.37 7.43 -9.04
C GLY A 181 1.49 6.44 -9.34
N THR A 182 2.65 6.64 -8.73
CA THR A 182 3.83 5.81 -9.00
C THR A 182 4.53 5.39 -7.72
N ILE A 183 5.25 4.26 -7.80
CA ILE A 183 6.26 3.89 -6.81
C ILE A 183 7.60 3.81 -7.54
N THR A 184 8.63 4.38 -6.93
CA THR A 184 9.99 4.40 -7.47
C THR A 184 10.99 3.97 -6.42
N TRP A 185 12.07 3.33 -6.83
CA TRP A 185 13.25 3.17 -5.98
C TRP A 185 14.52 3.36 -6.80
N LYS A 186 15.59 3.79 -6.12
CA LYS A 186 16.93 3.94 -6.70
C LYS A 186 17.89 3.12 -5.86
N ALA A 187 18.90 2.51 -6.48
CA ALA A 187 19.92 1.77 -5.75
C ALA A 187 20.55 2.67 -4.67
N GLY A 188 20.59 2.18 -3.42
CA GLY A 188 21.08 2.94 -2.26
C GLY A 188 20.12 3.99 -1.71
N SER A 189 18.88 4.08 -2.21
CA SER A 189 17.85 5.02 -1.73
C SER A 189 16.61 4.28 -1.23
N ALA A 190 15.81 4.97 -0.41
CA ALA A 190 14.51 4.47 0.02
C ALA A 190 13.51 4.41 -1.16
N VAL A 191 12.49 3.57 -1.02
CA VAL A 191 11.34 3.53 -1.93
C VAL A 191 10.50 4.79 -1.72
N SER A 192 10.22 5.50 -2.81
CA SER A 192 9.35 6.68 -2.82
C SER A 192 8.01 6.37 -3.48
N VAL A 193 6.95 6.94 -2.93
CA VAL A 193 5.58 6.87 -3.44
C VAL A 193 5.18 8.26 -3.89
N ASN A 194 4.76 8.42 -5.14
CA ASN A 194 4.35 9.69 -5.72
C ASN A 194 2.90 9.58 -6.19
N PRO A 195 1.91 9.83 -5.31
CA PRO A 195 0.51 9.79 -5.67
C PRO A 195 0.16 10.93 -6.64
N ASN A 196 -0.71 10.65 -7.61
CA ASN A 196 -1.17 11.64 -8.58
C ASN A 196 -2.35 12.48 -8.03
N ALA A 197 -2.79 13.48 -8.78
CA ALA A 197 -3.82 14.41 -8.33
C ALA A 197 -5.23 13.85 -8.17
N GLY A 198 -5.49 12.65 -8.69
CA GLY A 198 -6.75 11.91 -8.45
C GLY A 198 -6.72 11.06 -7.19
N SER A 199 -5.53 10.73 -6.69
CA SER A 199 -5.33 9.84 -5.55
C SER A 199 -5.71 10.50 -4.23
N ILE A 200 -6.31 9.73 -3.33
CA ILE A 200 -6.49 10.11 -1.92
C ILE A 200 -5.15 10.32 -1.18
N GLY A 201 -4.04 9.86 -1.77
CA GLY A 201 -2.69 10.00 -1.23
C GLY A 201 -1.94 11.23 -1.70
N ILE A 202 -2.52 12.07 -2.58
CA ILE A 202 -1.85 13.26 -3.14
C ILE A 202 -1.17 14.09 -2.04
N VAL A 203 0.12 14.40 -2.16
CA VAL A 203 0.79 15.29 -1.21
C VAL A 203 0.85 16.68 -1.83
N VAL A 204 0.10 17.62 -1.25
CA VAL A 204 0.15 19.04 -1.63
C VAL A 204 0.88 19.78 -0.51
N ASN A 205 1.96 20.45 -0.85
CA ASN A 205 2.78 21.22 0.09
C ASN A 205 3.60 22.24 -0.68
N LYS A 206 4.45 23.04 -0.02
CA LYS A 206 5.19 24.15 -0.63
C LYS A 206 6.03 23.79 -1.87
N ARG A 207 6.36 22.51 -2.09
CA ARG A 207 7.10 22.03 -3.28
C ARG A 207 6.24 21.26 -4.29
N ARG A 208 4.99 20.94 -3.93
CA ARG A 208 4.11 20.06 -4.70
C ARG A 208 2.73 20.73 -4.79
N PRO A 209 2.45 21.45 -5.89
CA PRO A 209 1.14 22.07 -6.07
C PRO A 209 0.07 21.00 -6.29
N ASN A 210 -1.18 21.36 -6.03
CA ASN A 210 -2.38 20.60 -6.40
C ASN A 210 -2.56 20.63 -7.93
N ALA A 211 -1.69 19.96 -8.70
CA ALA A 211 -1.65 20.10 -10.16
C ALA A 211 -2.77 19.32 -10.89
N PRO A 212 -3.49 19.91 -11.88
CA PRO A 212 -3.48 21.33 -12.27
C PRO A 212 -3.94 22.23 -11.12
N ILE A 213 -3.25 23.36 -10.91
CA ILE A 213 -3.24 24.12 -9.64
C ILE A 213 -4.63 24.51 -9.07
N ASN A 214 -5.62 24.65 -9.96
CA ASN A 214 -7.00 25.02 -9.66
C ASN A 214 -7.99 23.84 -9.72
N ARG A 215 -7.49 22.60 -9.74
CA ARG A 215 -8.30 21.37 -9.81
C ARG A 215 -9.30 21.31 -8.67
N ILE A 216 -10.56 21.06 -9.05
CA ILE A 216 -11.66 20.73 -8.14
C ILE A 216 -11.90 19.21 -8.22
N PRO A 217 -11.91 18.48 -7.10
CA PRO A 217 -12.26 17.06 -7.10
C PRO A 217 -13.70 16.85 -7.61
N PRO A 218 -13.94 15.88 -8.50
CA PRO A 218 -15.26 15.67 -9.09
C PRO A 218 -16.27 14.98 -8.15
N ASP A 219 -15.80 14.49 -6.99
CA ASP A 219 -16.54 13.63 -6.07
C ASP A 219 -16.80 14.30 -4.70
N LEU A 220 -16.86 15.63 -4.67
CA LEU A 220 -17.19 16.38 -3.46
C LEU A 220 -18.65 16.14 -3.02
N VAL A 221 -18.84 15.95 -1.72
CA VAL A 221 -20.14 15.82 -1.07
C VAL A 221 -20.14 16.60 0.24
N TRP A 222 -21.33 16.94 0.73
CA TRP A 222 -21.49 17.58 2.03
C TRP A 222 -21.17 16.61 3.18
N SER A 223 -20.39 17.08 4.14
CA SER A 223 -20.13 16.50 5.45
C SER A 223 -20.42 17.60 6.47
N GLY A 224 -21.62 17.56 7.07
CA GLY A 224 -22.15 18.71 7.81
C GLY A 224 -22.26 19.95 6.91
N SER A 225 -21.69 21.07 7.34
CA SER A 225 -21.66 22.34 6.60
C SER A 225 -20.42 22.50 5.70
N GLN A 226 -19.62 21.45 5.55
CA GLN A 226 -18.34 21.48 4.83
C GLN A 226 -18.36 20.48 3.67
N LEU A 227 -17.55 20.72 2.63
CA LEU A 227 -17.40 19.79 1.51
C LEU A 227 -16.16 18.91 1.72
N MET A 228 -16.27 17.63 1.39
CA MET A 228 -15.14 16.70 1.32
C MET A 228 -15.33 15.74 0.15
N ARG A 229 -14.25 15.10 -0.31
CA ARG A 229 -14.37 13.95 -1.22
C ARG A 229 -15.17 12.84 -0.54
N ARG A 230 -16.03 12.17 -1.30
CA ARG A 230 -17.02 11.20 -0.80
C ARG A 230 -16.46 10.17 0.19
N GLU A 231 -15.33 9.54 -0.13
CA GLU A 231 -14.73 8.53 0.76
C GLU A 231 -14.28 9.14 2.10
N ALA A 232 -13.64 10.32 2.05
CA ALA A 232 -13.22 11.04 3.24
C ALA A 232 -14.42 11.52 4.07
N ALA A 233 -15.50 11.99 3.41
CA ALA A 233 -16.75 12.38 4.08
C ALA A 233 -17.38 11.22 4.86
N THR A 234 -17.44 10.03 4.26
CA THR A 234 -17.93 8.81 4.92
C THR A 234 -17.11 8.50 6.17
N GLN A 235 -15.78 8.55 6.07
CA GLN A 235 -14.90 8.26 7.20
C GLN A 235 -14.92 9.36 8.26
N MET A 236 -15.11 10.62 7.86
CA MET A 236 -15.30 11.74 8.81
C MET A 236 -16.57 11.54 9.64
N SER A 237 -17.66 11.08 9.01
CA SER A 237 -18.88 10.71 9.75
C SER A 237 -18.60 9.61 10.78
N GLN A 238 -17.81 8.60 10.43
CA GLN A 238 -17.45 7.52 11.37
C GLN A 238 -16.55 8.01 12.51
N LEU A 239 -15.63 8.93 12.23
CA LEU A 239 -14.79 9.57 13.24
C LEU A 239 -15.63 10.36 14.24
N ILE A 240 -16.57 11.19 13.76
CA ILE A 240 -17.47 11.98 14.60
C ILE A 240 -18.38 11.07 15.42
N SER A 241 -18.96 10.04 14.82
CA SER A 241 -19.77 9.06 15.56
C SER A 241 -18.96 8.34 16.63
N GLY A 242 -17.72 7.95 16.34
CA GLY A 242 -16.82 7.33 17.31
C GLY A 242 -16.46 8.25 18.48
N ALA A 243 -16.23 9.54 18.22
CA ALA A 243 -15.97 10.53 19.26
C ALA A 243 -17.21 10.77 20.14
N SER A 244 -18.37 10.97 19.51
CA SER A 244 -19.65 11.18 20.20
C SER A 244 -20.05 9.99 21.07
N ALA A 245 -19.77 8.76 20.64
CA ALA A 245 -20.06 7.54 21.40
C ALA A 245 -19.33 7.47 22.75
N ILE A 246 -18.25 8.22 22.93
CA ILE A 246 -17.52 8.33 24.20
C ILE A 246 -17.67 9.71 24.87
N GLY A 247 -18.68 10.49 24.46
CA GLY A 247 -18.97 11.81 25.04
C GLY A 247 -18.02 12.92 24.60
N VAL A 248 -17.32 12.78 23.48
CA VAL A 248 -16.40 13.78 22.92
C VAL A 248 -17.01 14.39 21.65
N PRO A 249 -17.80 15.47 21.73
CA PRO A 249 -18.35 16.10 20.54
C PRO A 249 -17.26 16.81 19.73
N VAL A 250 -17.30 16.62 18.41
CA VAL A 250 -16.36 17.22 17.43
C VAL A 250 -17.15 18.07 16.45
N THR A 251 -16.66 19.29 16.18
CA THR A 251 -17.26 20.23 15.22
C THR A 251 -16.43 20.30 13.95
N LEU A 252 -17.09 20.38 12.79
CA LEU A 252 -16.44 20.60 11.51
C LEU A 252 -16.27 22.10 11.26
N VAL A 253 -15.05 22.54 10.98
CA VAL A 253 -14.70 23.97 10.85
C VAL A 253 -14.40 24.34 9.40
N SER A 254 -13.51 23.63 8.73
CA SER A 254 -13.15 23.93 7.33
C SER A 254 -12.78 22.68 6.54
N GLY A 255 -13.56 22.37 5.51
CA GLY A 255 -13.31 21.26 4.58
C GLY A 255 -12.63 21.75 3.30
N PHE A 256 -13.19 21.37 2.15
CA PHE A 256 -12.73 21.79 0.84
C PHE A 256 -12.77 23.31 0.69
N ARG A 257 -11.68 23.85 0.14
CA ARG A 257 -11.56 25.26 -0.26
C ARG A 257 -11.06 25.32 -1.69
N SER A 258 -11.70 26.08 -2.56
CA SER A 258 -11.26 26.24 -3.94
C SER A 258 -9.95 27.03 -4.02
N TYR A 259 -9.32 27.05 -5.21
CA TYR A 259 -8.18 27.92 -5.48
C TYR A 259 -8.49 29.39 -5.19
N ASP A 260 -9.63 29.88 -5.68
CA ASP A 260 -10.00 31.30 -5.53
C ASP A 260 -10.27 31.67 -4.08
N THR A 261 -10.94 30.79 -3.32
CA THR A 261 -11.12 30.97 -1.87
C THR A 261 -9.78 31.02 -1.15
N GLN A 262 -8.84 30.13 -1.50
CA GLN A 262 -7.50 30.14 -0.91
C GLN A 262 -6.73 31.41 -1.29
N ALA A 263 -6.88 31.91 -2.52
CA ALA A 263 -6.23 33.13 -2.98
C ALA A 263 -6.72 34.36 -2.19
N GLY A 264 -8.04 34.49 -2.00
CA GLY A 264 -8.62 35.55 -1.19
C GLY A 264 -8.13 35.51 0.26
N LEU A 265 -8.11 34.32 0.88
CA LEU A 265 -7.61 34.16 2.24
C LEU A 265 -6.12 34.51 2.36
N TYR A 266 -5.29 33.98 1.47
CA TYR A 266 -3.85 34.23 1.50
C TYR A 266 -3.54 35.73 1.31
N ASN A 267 -4.20 36.39 0.36
CA ASN A 267 -4.04 37.83 0.14
C ASN A 267 -4.44 38.65 1.38
N ASN A 268 -5.47 38.22 2.11
CA ASN A 268 -5.86 38.85 3.36
C ASN A 268 -4.76 38.70 4.44
N TYR A 269 -4.16 37.52 4.61
CA TYR A 269 -3.02 37.34 5.51
C TYR A 269 -1.79 38.16 5.10
N VAL A 270 -1.49 38.25 3.81
CA VAL A 270 -0.39 39.10 3.30
C VAL A 270 -0.65 40.56 3.63
N TRP A 271 -1.89 41.03 3.46
CA TRP A 271 -2.27 42.41 3.79
C TRP A 271 -2.14 42.70 5.30
N GLN A 272 -2.54 41.76 6.17
CA GLN A 272 -2.49 41.94 7.62
C GLN A 272 -1.08 41.81 8.22
N TYR A 273 -0.30 40.83 7.75
CA TYR A 273 0.93 40.39 8.44
C TYR A 273 2.20 40.42 7.56
N GLY A 274 2.06 40.74 6.27
CA GLY A 274 3.14 40.64 5.30
C GLY A 274 3.39 39.21 4.82
N GLN A 275 4.01 39.08 3.64
CA GLN A 275 4.18 37.79 2.95
C GLN A 275 5.02 36.78 3.75
N ALA A 276 6.09 37.22 4.41
CA ALA A 276 6.97 36.34 5.16
C ALA A 276 6.25 35.61 6.30
N VAL A 277 5.33 36.30 7.00
CA VAL A 277 4.49 35.70 8.05
C VAL A 277 3.36 34.88 7.43
N ALA A 278 2.71 35.38 6.37
CA ALA A 278 1.64 34.65 5.69
C ALA A 278 2.11 33.26 5.18
N ASP A 279 3.34 33.17 4.66
CA ASP A 279 3.94 31.92 4.20
C ASP A 279 4.19 30.88 5.31
N THR A 280 4.15 31.24 6.60
CA THR A 280 4.33 30.28 7.72
C THR A 280 3.01 29.73 8.26
N ILE A 281 1.92 30.51 8.16
CA ILE A 281 0.60 30.19 8.74
C ILE A 281 -0.48 29.88 7.70
N SER A 282 -0.21 30.13 6.41
CA SER A 282 -1.18 29.91 5.34
C SER A 282 -0.52 29.42 4.06
N ALA A 283 -1.19 28.49 3.40
CA ALA A 283 -0.77 28.01 2.09
C ALA A 283 -1.02 29.08 1.01
N ARG A 284 -0.08 29.23 0.07
CA ARG A 284 -0.31 29.94 -1.18
C ARG A 284 -1.42 29.22 -1.97
N PRO A 285 -2.21 29.95 -2.77
CA PRO A 285 -3.23 29.31 -3.61
C PRO A 285 -2.56 28.29 -4.54
N GLY A 286 -3.13 27.08 -4.61
CA GLY A 286 -2.52 25.96 -5.31
C GLY A 286 -1.68 25.01 -4.45
N TYR A 287 -1.33 25.43 -3.23
CA TYR A 287 -0.45 24.69 -2.33
C TYR A 287 -1.16 24.30 -1.02
N SER A 288 -2.48 24.46 -0.96
CA SER A 288 -3.33 24.11 0.17
C SER A 288 -3.90 22.71 0.01
N GLU A 289 -3.71 21.83 1.00
CA GLU A 289 -4.33 20.50 0.98
C GLU A 289 -5.86 20.57 1.06
N HIS A 290 -6.47 21.68 1.53
CA HIS A 290 -7.93 21.85 1.47
C HIS A 290 -8.49 21.79 0.04
N GLN A 291 -7.71 22.20 -0.97
CA GLN A 291 -8.14 22.10 -2.37
C GLN A 291 -8.33 20.65 -2.85
N THR A 292 -7.73 19.70 -2.15
CA THR A 292 -7.88 18.28 -2.47
C THR A 292 -9.22 17.70 -2.01
N GLY A 293 -9.94 18.40 -1.12
CA GLY A 293 -11.14 17.90 -0.46
C GLY A 293 -10.89 16.70 0.46
N LEU A 294 -9.64 16.41 0.81
CA LEU A 294 -9.23 15.32 1.70
C LEU A 294 -8.89 15.81 3.11
N VAL A 295 -9.08 17.10 3.37
CA VAL A 295 -8.77 17.75 4.64
C VAL A 295 -10.05 18.17 5.34
N MET A 296 -10.04 18.07 6.66
CA MET A 296 -11.02 18.70 7.53
C MET A 296 -10.30 19.32 8.72
N ASP A 297 -10.46 20.62 8.90
CA ASP A 297 -10.19 21.27 10.17
C ASP A 297 -11.35 20.99 11.13
N ILE A 298 -11.04 20.52 12.33
CA ILE A 298 -12.01 20.21 13.37
C ILE A 298 -11.86 21.12 14.60
N GLY A 299 -12.91 21.21 15.41
CA GLY A 299 -12.93 22.03 16.61
C GLY A 299 -13.85 21.45 17.69
N THR A 300 -14.07 22.24 18.74
CA THR A 300 -15.06 21.96 19.78
C THR A 300 -16.36 22.74 19.52
N PRO A 301 -17.52 22.27 20.01
CA PRO A 301 -18.80 22.97 19.81
C PRO A 301 -18.85 24.39 20.37
N ASN A 302 -18.12 24.67 21.44
CA ASN A 302 -18.05 25.98 22.09
C ASN A 302 -16.93 26.88 21.53
N GLY A 303 -16.19 26.44 20.53
CA GLY A 303 -15.09 27.20 19.91
C GLY A 303 -13.82 27.31 20.75
N THR A 304 -13.72 26.63 21.91
CA THR A 304 -12.49 26.59 22.71
C THR A 304 -11.30 26.13 21.87
N CYS A 305 -10.26 26.96 21.82
CA CYS A 305 -9.04 26.70 21.06
C CYS A 305 -9.28 26.42 19.56
N ALA A 306 -10.35 26.96 18.97
CA ALA A 306 -10.63 26.77 17.55
C ALA A 306 -9.44 27.20 16.69
N LEU A 307 -8.92 26.25 15.89
CA LEU A 307 -7.79 26.46 14.99
C LEU A 307 -6.52 27.02 15.69
N GLN A 308 -6.28 26.62 16.93
CA GLN A 308 -5.12 27.01 17.72
C GLN A 308 -4.37 25.81 18.30
N ALA A 309 -3.08 25.97 18.60
CA ALA A 309 -2.25 24.90 19.14
C ALA A 309 -2.81 24.32 20.46
N CYS A 310 -3.50 25.12 21.27
CA CYS A 310 -4.16 24.64 22.49
C CYS A 310 -5.33 23.68 22.22
N PHE A 311 -5.76 23.48 20.97
CA PHE A 311 -6.77 22.46 20.65
C PHE A 311 -6.33 21.07 21.11
N VAL A 312 -5.02 20.79 21.14
CA VAL A 312 -4.44 19.52 21.59
C VAL A 312 -4.85 19.12 23.02
N ILE A 313 -5.13 20.09 23.90
CA ILE A 313 -5.52 19.79 25.29
C ILE A 313 -7.03 19.61 25.47
N THR A 314 -7.83 19.87 24.42
CA THR A 314 -9.28 19.63 24.46
C THR A 314 -9.56 18.13 24.31
N PRO A 315 -10.71 17.62 24.82
CA PRO A 315 -11.11 16.24 24.58
C PRO A 315 -11.15 15.87 23.09
N ALA A 316 -11.62 16.78 22.23
CA ALA A 316 -11.68 16.57 20.78
C ALA A 316 -10.28 16.43 20.15
N GLY A 317 -9.33 17.30 20.52
CA GLY A 317 -7.96 17.23 20.04
C GLY A 317 -7.22 15.97 20.51
N GLN A 318 -7.40 15.59 21.78
CA GLN A 318 -6.84 14.34 22.32
C GLN A 318 -7.43 13.10 21.62
N PHE A 319 -8.75 13.09 21.39
CA PHE A 319 -9.40 12.02 20.64
C PHE A 319 -8.84 11.90 19.23
N ALA A 320 -8.73 13.01 18.51
CA ALA A 320 -8.22 13.03 17.14
C ALA A 320 -6.78 12.52 17.08
N ALA A 321 -5.88 13.01 17.94
CA ALA A 321 -4.49 12.56 18.00
C ALA A 321 -4.38 11.04 18.28
N ALA A 322 -5.23 10.50 19.13
CA ALA A 322 -5.20 9.09 19.51
C ALA A 322 -5.89 8.15 18.50
N ASN A 323 -6.95 8.62 17.81
CA ASN A 323 -7.89 7.74 17.12
C ASN A 323 -8.13 8.06 15.64
N ALA A 324 -7.77 9.25 15.13
CA ALA A 324 -8.08 9.65 13.76
C ALA A 324 -7.60 8.64 12.70
N TRP A 325 -6.44 8.00 12.95
CA TRP A 325 -5.85 7.00 12.06
C TRP A 325 -6.74 5.77 11.85
N ARG A 326 -7.57 5.40 12.83
CA ARG A 326 -8.53 4.29 12.73
C ARG A 326 -9.57 4.54 11.63
N TYR A 327 -9.82 5.80 11.35
CA TYR A 327 -10.74 6.29 10.32
C TYR A 327 -9.99 6.78 9.07
N GLY A 328 -8.68 6.55 8.96
CA GLY A 328 -7.89 6.93 7.79
C GLY A 328 -7.43 8.39 7.78
N PHE A 329 -7.56 9.11 8.89
CA PHE A 329 -7.08 10.48 9.05
C PHE A 329 -5.78 10.55 9.84
N ILE A 330 -4.94 11.53 9.53
CA ILE A 330 -3.74 11.86 10.31
C ILE A 330 -3.78 13.32 10.73
N VAL A 331 -3.11 13.66 11.84
CA VAL A 331 -2.75 15.06 12.11
C VAL A 331 -1.64 15.44 11.14
N ARG A 332 -1.95 16.30 10.17
CA ARG A 332 -1.10 16.52 8.99
C ARG A 332 0.21 17.24 9.30
N TYR A 333 0.15 18.16 10.27
CA TYR A 333 1.26 19.02 10.67
C TYR A 333 1.53 18.81 12.16
N PRO A 334 2.32 17.78 12.54
CA PRO A 334 2.64 17.49 13.93
C PRO A 334 3.73 18.41 14.49
N GLN A 335 3.76 18.54 15.82
CA GLN A 335 4.74 19.38 16.53
C GLN A 335 6.18 18.92 16.27
N GLY A 336 7.06 19.86 15.90
CA GLY A 336 8.49 19.63 15.69
C GLY A 336 8.87 19.12 14.29
N TYR A 337 7.93 19.13 13.32
CA TYR A 337 8.15 18.64 11.96
C TYR A 337 8.00 19.72 10.88
N ASP A 338 8.02 21.00 11.26
CA ASP A 338 7.92 22.15 10.36
C ASP A 338 9.08 22.21 9.34
N SER A 339 10.27 21.74 9.72
CA SER A 339 11.40 21.58 8.79
C SER A 339 11.15 20.55 7.66
N ILE A 340 10.15 19.68 7.83
CA ILE A 340 9.74 18.68 6.84
C ILE A 340 8.48 19.12 6.10
N THR A 341 7.43 19.52 6.82
CA THR A 341 6.12 19.85 6.24
C THR A 341 6.04 21.28 5.71
N GLY A 342 6.82 22.19 6.29
CA GLY A 342 6.75 23.63 6.03
C GLY A 342 5.67 24.38 6.78
N TYR A 343 4.91 23.73 7.67
CA TYR A 343 3.84 24.37 8.44
C TYR A 343 4.07 24.18 9.95
N SER A 344 3.65 25.17 10.73
CA SER A 344 3.61 25.08 12.19
C SER A 344 2.70 23.96 12.68
N TYR A 345 2.73 23.66 13.98
CA TYR A 345 1.88 22.63 14.57
C TYR A 345 0.39 22.97 14.44
N GLU A 346 -0.39 22.08 13.81
CA GLU A 346 -1.84 22.22 13.62
C GLU A 346 -2.59 20.96 14.11
N PRO A 347 -2.85 20.82 15.42
CA PRO A 347 -3.55 19.64 15.97
C PRO A 347 -4.97 19.44 15.45
N TRP A 348 -5.57 20.47 14.85
CA TRP A 348 -6.94 20.44 14.31
C TRP A 348 -7.01 19.96 12.86
N HIS A 349 -5.90 19.99 12.12
CA HIS A 349 -5.87 19.77 10.67
C HIS A 349 -5.75 18.29 10.33
N LEU A 350 -6.90 17.65 10.05
CA LEU A 350 -6.95 16.23 9.75
C LEU A 350 -6.91 15.97 8.25
N ARG A 351 -5.91 15.19 7.82
CA ARG A 351 -5.72 14.78 6.42
C ARG A 351 -6.10 13.31 6.22
N TYR A 352 -7.03 13.04 5.32
CA TYR A 352 -7.43 11.70 4.90
C TYR A 352 -6.43 11.08 3.93
N ILE A 353 -6.00 9.85 4.20
CA ILE A 353 -5.14 9.03 3.31
C ILE A 353 -5.61 7.58 3.19
N GLY A 354 -6.81 7.25 3.69
CA GLY A 354 -7.31 5.88 3.74
C GLY A 354 -6.88 5.11 4.99
N VAL A 355 -7.77 4.24 5.50
CA VAL A 355 -7.59 3.53 6.77
C VAL A 355 -6.33 2.67 6.80
N ARG A 356 -6.05 1.94 5.71
CA ARG A 356 -4.89 1.03 5.65
C ARG A 356 -3.57 1.80 5.66
N ALA A 357 -3.46 2.86 4.87
CA ALA A 357 -2.26 3.69 4.83
C ALA A 357 -2.03 4.46 6.13
N ALA A 358 -3.08 5.02 6.74
CA ALA A 358 -2.97 5.68 8.05
C ALA A 358 -2.55 4.71 9.16
N THR A 359 -3.06 3.48 9.13
CA THR A 359 -2.69 2.41 10.06
C THR A 359 -1.22 2.00 9.90
N ASP A 360 -0.75 1.75 8.68
CA ASP A 360 0.66 1.42 8.41
C ASP A 360 1.59 2.57 8.81
N MET A 361 1.24 3.80 8.43
CA MET A 361 1.98 5.01 8.81
C MET A 361 2.18 5.11 10.32
N ARG A 362 1.09 4.91 11.09
CA ARG A 362 1.14 4.91 12.56
C ARG A 362 1.99 3.77 13.10
N ASN A 363 1.75 2.54 12.66
CA ASN A 363 2.41 1.35 13.20
C ASN A 363 3.93 1.38 12.98
N ARG A 364 4.37 2.01 11.89
CA ARG A 364 5.79 2.18 11.57
C ARG A 364 6.39 3.47 12.14
N GLY A 365 5.61 4.26 12.87
CA GLY A 365 6.08 5.43 13.60
C GLY A 365 6.41 6.66 12.73
N PHE A 366 5.98 6.69 11.46
CA PHE A 366 6.17 7.86 10.62
C PHE A 366 5.32 9.03 11.12
N LYS A 367 5.89 10.23 11.11
CA LYS A 367 5.24 11.43 11.65
C LYS A 367 4.62 12.30 10.57
N THR A 368 5.16 12.27 9.36
CA THR A 368 4.69 13.09 8.23
C THR A 368 4.40 12.24 7.01
N LEU A 369 3.53 12.73 6.11
CA LEU A 369 3.29 12.08 4.81
C LEU A 369 4.56 12.06 3.97
N GLU A 370 5.36 13.11 4.04
CA GLU A 370 6.63 13.22 3.34
C GLU A 370 7.55 12.05 3.70
N GLN A 371 7.75 11.78 4.98
CA GLN A 371 8.54 10.63 5.42
C GLN A 371 7.89 9.30 5.03
N TYR A 372 6.58 9.16 5.22
CA TYR A 372 5.86 7.91 4.93
C TYR A 372 5.94 7.51 3.45
N PHE A 373 5.88 8.49 2.56
CA PHE A 373 5.97 8.29 1.12
C PHE A 373 7.41 8.46 0.58
N GLY A 374 8.42 8.65 1.43
CA GLY A 374 9.81 8.79 0.98
C GLY A 374 10.01 10.00 0.06
N LEU A 375 9.30 11.09 0.34
CA LEU A 375 9.33 12.35 -0.39
C LEU A 375 10.27 13.36 0.28
N SER A 376 10.88 14.24 -0.51
CA SER A 376 11.70 15.33 0.02
C SER A 376 10.88 16.33 0.85
N SER A 377 11.49 16.83 1.93
CA SER A 377 10.96 17.91 2.77
C SER A 377 10.57 19.14 1.94
N ALA A 378 9.59 19.90 2.41
CA ALA A 378 9.07 21.12 1.78
C ALA A 378 8.95 22.29 2.79
N PRO A 379 10.04 22.70 3.48
CA PRO A 379 9.97 23.74 4.51
C PRO A 379 9.60 25.13 3.95
N LYS A 380 9.89 25.37 2.67
CA LYS A 380 9.73 26.65 1.97
C LYS A 380 9.26 26.41 0.53
N TYR A 381 8.69 27.46 -0.06
CA TYR A 381 8.34 27.52 -1.49
C TYR A 381 9.56 27.51 -2.39
#